data_AF-A0A8T5T9N9-F1
#
_entry.id   AF-A0A8T5T9N9-F1
#
_cell.length_a   1.000
_cell.length_b   1.000
_cell.length_c   1.000
_cell.angle_alpha   90.00
_cell.angle_beta   90.00
_cell.angle_gamma   90.00
#
_symmetry.space_group_name_H-M   'P 1'
#
loop_
_entity.id
_entity.type
_entity.pdbx_description
1 polymer ?
#
loop_
_entity_poly.entity_id
_entity_poly.type
_entity_poly.pdbx_seq_one_letter_code
_entity_poly.pdbx_strand_id
1 'polypeptide(L)'
;IFFWVLWLIFDDLKISPQKIRMLEPLGKNSFLIYILHHLPAYLFLLMLTVEAHIALVIFFALLNVGILWLLAVFMNKKGIYITI
;
A
#
# COMPACT_ATOMS: atom_id res chain seq x y z
N ILE A 1 7.82 -11.87 3.01
CA ILE A 1 9.29 -12.04 3.05
C ILE A 1 10.01 -11.02 2.18
N PHE A 2 9.76 -10.94 0.87
CA PHE A 2 10.40 -9.94 -0.02
C PHE A 2 10.23 -8.49 0.44
N PHE A 3 9.01 -8.10 0.85
CA PHE A 3 8.72 -6.78 1.43
C PHE A 3 9.49 -6.52 2.73
N TRP A 4 9.63 -7.54 3.58
CA TRP A 4 10.33 -7.42 4.87
C TRP A 4 11.84 -7.26 4.67
N VAL A 5 12.40 -7.96 3.69
CA VAL A 5 13.81 -7.85 3.30
C VAL A 5 14.09 -6.47 2.69
N LEU A 6 13.23 -5.99 1.78
CA LEU A 6 13.32 -4.62 1.27
C LEU A 6 13.24 -3.60 2.40
N TRP A 7 12.29 -3.76 3.32
CA TRP A 7 12.11 -2.86 4.44
C TRP A 7 13.35 -2.80 5.36
N LEU A 8 13.92 -3.95 5.71
CA LEU A 8 15.17 -4.03 6.49
C LEU A 8 16.35 -3.34 5.80
N ILE A 9 16.53 -3.56 4.50
CA ILE A 9 17.60 -2.92 3.72
C ILE A 9 17.42 -1.39 3.70
N PHE A 10 16.18 -0.91 3.61
CA PHE A 10 15.89 0.53 3.59
C PHE A 10 16.01 1.20 4.97
N ASP A 11 15.74 0.49 6.06
CA ASP A 11 15.75 1.03 7.43
C ASP A 11 17.16 0.98 8.06
N ASP A 12 17.87 -0.17 7.98
CA ASP A 12 19.19 -0.35 8.63
C ASP A 12 20.30 0.47 7.95
N LEU A 13 20.22 0.70 6.64
CA LEU A 13 21.29 1.37 5.91
C LEU A 13 21.28 2.91 6.06
N LYS A 14 20.27 3.53 6.70
CA LYS A 14 20.11 4.99 6.77
C LYS A 14 20.30 5.71 5.41
N ILE A 15 20.10 5.00 4.29
CA ILE A 15 20.23 5.51 2.91
C ILE A 15 19.06 6.43 2.54
N SER A 16 18.11 6.69 3.44
CA SER A 16 17.11 7.73 3.25
C SER A 16 17.66 9.08 3.74
N PRO A 17 18.27 9.93 2.88
CA PRO A 17 18.16 11.36 3.16
C PRO A 17 16.67 11.64 3.30
N GLN A 18 16.29 12.49 4.23
CA GLN A 18 14.91 12.87 4.61
C GLN A 18 13.91 13.17 3.45
N LYS A 19 14.35 13.13 2.20
CA LYS A 19 13.63 13.40 0.96
C LYS A 19 12.93 12.20 0.31
N ILE A 20 13.33 10.93 0.52
CA ILE A 20 12.68 9.79 -0.17
C ILE A 20 11.92 8.94 0.85
N ARG A 21 10.85 9.51 1.39
CA ARG A 21 9.91 8.88 2.32
C ARG A 21 8.62 8.48 1.59
N MET A 22 8.73 7.90 0.39
CA MET A 22 7.57 7.58 -0.46
C MET A 22 6.64 6.51 0.15
N LEU A 23 7.20 5.60 0.96
CA LEU A 23 6.47 4.54 1.65
C LEU A 23 6.21 4.85 3.14
N GLU A 24 6.78 5.94 3.67
CA GLU A 24 6.54 6.37 5.06
C GLU A 24 5.05 6.64 5.35
N PRO A 25 4.25 7.22 4.44
CA PRO A 25 2.80 7.37 4.66
C PRO A 25 2.09 6.04 4.90
N LEU A 26 2.55 4.96 4.26
CA LEU A 26 1.99 3.62 4.44
C LEU A 26 2.31 3.08 5.85
N GLY A 27 3.55 3.27 6.31
CA GLY A 27 3.95 2.87 7.66
C GLY A 27 3.22 3.64 8.76
N LYS A 28 3.02 4.95 8.57
CA LYS A 28 2.32 5.83 9.53
C LYS A 28 0.79 5.68 9.55
N ASN A 29 0.21 4.94 8.60
CA ASN A 29 -1.23 4.70 8.53
C ASN A 29 -1.54 3.21 8.38
N SER A 30 -0.63 2.37 8.89
CA SER A 30 -0.67 0.92 8.72
C SER A 30 -2.00 0.30 9.16
N PHE A 31 -2.60 0.79 10.25
CA PHE A 31 -3.89 0.29 10.74
C PHE A 31 -5.05 0.67 9.83
N LEU A 32 -5.12 1.91 9.36
CA LEU A 32 -6.17 2.30 8.43
C LEU A 32 -6.04 1.56 7.10
N ILE A 33 -4.82 1.43 6.57
CA ILE A 33 -4.57 0.66 5.35
C ILE A 33 -4.97 -0.79 5.56
N TYR A 34 -4.70 -1.37 6.73
CA TYR A 34 -5.16 -2.71 7.08
C TYR A 34 -6.70 -2.83 7.09
N ILE A 35 -7.44 -1.84 7.56
CA ILE A 35 -8.91 -1.89 7.48
C ILE A 35 -9.37 -1.71 6.03
N LEU A 36 -8.82 -0.72 5.34
CA LEU A 36 -9.29 -0.30 4.03
C LEU A 36 -8.85 -1.21 2.88
N HIS A 37 -7.75 -1.96 2.99
CA HIS A 37 -7.27 -2.79 1.87
C HIS A 37 -8.26 -3.89 1.47
N HIS A 38 -9.13 -4.31 2.38
CA HIS A 38 -10.16 -5.30 2.11
C HIS A 38 -11.26 -4.76 1.21
N LEU A 39 -11.64 -3.48 1.33
CA LEU A 39 -12.75 -2.89 0.58
C LEU A 39 -12.54 -2.94 -0.95
N PRO A 40 -11.43 -2.41 -1.50
CA PRO A 40 -11.16 -2.52 -2.93
C PRO A 40 -10.89 -3.97 -3.35
N ALA A 41 -10.28 -4.79 -2.49
CA ALA A 41 -10.04 -6.20 -2.79
C ALA A 41 -11.35 -6.97 -3.01
N TYR A 42 -12.36 -6.75 -2.16
CA TYR A 42 -13.69 -7.36 -2.35
C TYR A 42 -14.40 -6.82 -3.59
N LEU A 43 -14.30 -5.53 -3.89
CA LEU A 43 -14.86 -4.96 -5.13
C LEU A 43 -14.21 -5.60 -6.36
N PHE A 44 -12.89 -5.78 -6.38
CA PHE A 44 -12.20 -6.43 -7.48
C PHE A 44 -12.51 -7.92 -7.57
N LEU A 45 -12.73 -8.61 -6.44
CA LEU A 45 -13.20 -9.99 -6.43
C LEU A 45 -14.58 -10.14 -7.10
N LEU A 46 -15.48 -9.18 -6.90
CA LEU A 46 -16.80 -9.19 -7.56
C LEU A 46 -16.72 -8.93 -9.08
N MET A 47 -15.66 -8.25 -9.54
CA MET A 47 -15.46 -7.92 -10.95
C MET A 47 -14.64 -8.98 -11.70
N LEU A 48 -13.84 -9.77 -10.99
CA LEU A 48 -12.98 -10.80 -11.57
C LEU A 48 -13.69 -12.16 -11.54
N THR A 49 -13.86 -12.78 -12.70
CA THR A 49 -14.28 -14.17 -12.79
C THR A 49 -13.11 -15.12 -12.55
N VAL A 50 -13.40 -16.39 -12.26
CA VAL A 50 -12.35 -17.43 -12.07
C VAL A 50 -11.48 -17.61 -13.32
N GLU A 51 -12.03 -17.32 -14.49
CA GLU A 51 -11.34 -17.40 -15.79
C GLU A 51 -10.69 -16.08 -16.22
N ALA A 52 -10.63 -15.07 -15.34
CA ALA A 52 -10.07 -13.77 -15.69
C ALA A 52 -8.61 -13.88 -16.13
N HIS A 53 -8.27 -13.16 -17.19
CA HIS A 53 -6.92 -13.11 -17.72
C HIS A 53 -5.93 -12.57 -16.68
N ILE A 54 -4.75 -13.19 -16.53
CA ILE A 54 -3.77 -12.84 -15.50
C ILE A 54 -3.35 -11.37 -15.54
N ALA A 55 -3.24 -10.78 -16.73
CA ALA A 55 -2.93 -9.36 -16.89
C ALA A 55 -3.98 -8.44 -16.23
N LEU A 56 -5.26 -8.82 -16.28
CA LEU A 56 -6.34 -8.08 -15.64
C LEU A 56 -6.25 -8.19 -14.12
N VAL A 57 -5.95 -9.38 -13.60
CA VAL A 57 -5.73 -9.61 -12.17
C VAL A 57 -4.55 -8.77 -11.66
N ILE A 58 -3.43 -8.75 -12.38
CA ILE A 58 -2.25 -7.93 -12.05
C ILE A 58 -2.61 -6.43 -12.09
N PHE A 59 -3.36 -6.00 -13.10
CA PHE A 59 -3.81 -4.62 -13.22
C PHE A 59 -4.63 -4.18 -11.99
N PHE A 60 -5.61 -4.98 -11.58
CA PHE A 60 -6.41 -4.68 -10.38
C PHE A 60 -5.59 -4.73 -9.09
N ALA A 61 -4.63 -5.64 -8.98
CA ALA A 61 -3.73 -5.70 -7.83
C ALA A 61 -2.87 -4.42 -7.71
N LEU A 62 -2.28 -3.96 -8.83
CA LEU A 62 -1.53 -2.70 -8.87
C LEU A 62 -2.42 -1.49 -8.60
N LEU A 63 -3.65 -1.49 -9.13
CA LEU A 63 -4.63 -0.45 -8.86
C LEU A 63 -5.00 -0.39 -7.37
N ASN A 64 -5.20 -1.54 -6.72
CA ASN A 64 -5.46 -1.61 -5.28
C ASN A 64 -4.33 -0.96 -4.47
N VAL A 65 -3.09 -1.38 -4.74
CA VAL A 65 -1.90 -0.82 -4.07
C VAL A 65 -1.79 0.68 -4.32
N GLY A 66 -2.05 1.13 -5.55
CA GLY A 66 -2.06 2.56 -5.92
C GLY A 66 -3.09 3.38 -5.14
N ILE A 67 -4.32 2.86 -4.98
CA ILE A 67 -5.39 3.53 -4.22
C ILE A 67 -4.98 3.66 -2.74
N LEU A 68 -4.49 2.58 -2.12
CA LEU A 68 -4.07 2.59 -0.73
C LEU A 68 -2.89 3.53 -0.49
N TRP A 69 -1.94 3.56 -1.43
CA TRP A 69 -0.81 4.48 -1.39
C TRP A 69 -1.25 5.94 -1.50
N LEU A 70 -2.14 6.28 -2.45
CA LEU A 70 -2.68 7.63 -2.59
C LEU A 70 -3.43 8.09 -1.34
N LEU A 71 -4.23 7.20 -0.74
CA LEU A 71 -4.96 7.48 0.48
C LEU A 71 -4.01 7.72 1.66
N ALA A 72 -2.96 6.91 1.79
CA ALA A 72 -1.94 7.09 2.81
C ALA A 72 -1.19 8.43 2.63
N VAL A 73 -0.81 8.78 1.39
CA VAL A 73 -0.18 10.07 1.07
C VAL A 73 -1.11 11.23 1.40
N PHE A 74 -2.39 11.14 1.06
CA PHE A 74 -3.39 12.16 1.36
C PHE A 74 -3.51 12.39 2.87
N MET A 75 -3.59 11.32 3.66
CA MET A 75 -3.64 11.41 5.12
C MET A 75 -2.38 11.97 5.74
N ASN A 76 -1.22 11.55 5.24
CA ASN A 76 0.06 12.09 5.69
C ASN A 76 0.15 13.60 5.42
N LYS A 77 -0.38 14.08 4.28
CA LYS A 77 -0.49 15.53 4.00
C LYS A 77 -1.46 16.24 4.95
N LYS A 78 -2.45 15.54 5.49
CA LYS A 78 -3.43 16.06 6.47
C LYS A 78 -2.95 15.91 7.93
N GLY A 79 -1.79 15.32 8.18
CA GLY A 79 -1.28 15.05 9.53
C GLY A 79 -2.14 14.06 10.32
N ILE A 80 -2.98 13.27 9.64
CA ILE A 80 -3.82 12.25 10.26
C ILE A 80 -3.01 10.95 10.27
N TYR A 81 -2.76 10.44 11.46
CA TYR A 81 -2.00 9.21 11.68
C TYR A 81 -2.87 8.24 12.47
N ILE A 82 -3.28 7.16 11.81
CA ILE A 82 -4.03 6.08 12.42
C ILE A 82 -3.10 4.87 12.48
N THR A 83 -2.41 4.75 13.60
CA THR A 83 -1.50 3.66 13.96
C THR A 83 -2.05 2.91 15.18
N ILE A 84 -1.69 1.64 15.33
CA ILE A 84 -1.75 0.93 16.62
C ILE A 84 -0.41 1.14 17.33
#